data_AF-A0A661JQM6-F1
#
_entry.id   AF-A0A661JQM6-F1
#
_cell.length_a   1.000
_cell.length_b   1.000
_cell.length_c   1.000
_cell.angle_alpha   90.00
_cell.angle_beta   90.00
_cell.angle_gamma   90.00
#
_symmetry.space_group_name_H-M   'P 1'
#
loop_
_entity.id
_entity.type
_entity.pdbx_description
1 polymer ?
#
loop_
_entity_poly.entity_id
_entity_poly.type
_entity_poly.pdbx_seq_one_letter_code
_entity_poly.pdbx_strand_id
1 'polypeptide(L)'
;MKKILMAVVGVGLLVLMGYVAFPKQILRVYAPPWIFKKFPLEEVAARFEAKHPEVEVELTRASEWSAPTYITAWKNGETPFDLY
;
A
#
# COMPACT_ATOMS: atom_id res chain seq x y z
N MET A 1 -6.28 -39.12 -19.94
CA MET A 1 -6.11 -37.72 -20.38
C MET A 1 -7.08 -36.76 -19.70
N LYS A 2 -8.41 -36.94 -19.77
CA LYS A 2 -9.41 -36.00 -19.20
C LYS A 2 -9.29 -35.76 -17.67
N LYS A 3 -8.92 -36.80 -16.90
CA LYS A 3 -8.73 -36.70 -15.43
C LYS A 3 -7.47 -35.91 -15.02
N ILE A 4 -6.39 -36.03 -15.80
CA ILE A 4 -5.13 -35.30 -15.56
C ILE A 4 -5.33 -33.82 -15.90
N LEU A 5 -6.05 -33.53 -16.99
CA LEU A 5 -6.40 -32.17 -17.37
C LEU A 5 -7.26 -31.48 -16.29
N MET A 6 -8.26 -32.18 -15.73
CA MET A 6 -9.06 -31.64 -14.61
C MET A 6 -8.23 -31.40 -13.34
N ALA A 7 -7.28 -32.28 -13.03
CA ALA A 7 -6.41 -32.09 -11.87
C ALA A 7 -5.49 -30.87 -12.04
N VAL A 8 -4.92 -30.66 -13.22
CA VAL A 8 -4.08 -29.49 -13.52
C VAL A 8 -4.89 -28.19 -13.46
N VAL A 9 -6.11 -28.19 -14.01
CA VAL A 9 -7.02 -27.03 -13.93
C VAL A 9 -7.44 -26.74 -12.49
N GLY A 10 -7.73 -27.77 -11.69
CA GLY A 10 -8.08 -27.62 -10.28
C GLY A 10 -6.94 -27.05 -9.43
N VAL A 11 -5.71 -27.52 -9.64
CA VAL A 11 -4.52 -27.00 -8.96
C VAL A 11 -4.22 -25.56 -9.40
N GLY A 12 -4.35 -25.25 -10.70
CA GLY A 12 -4.18 -23.89 -11.21
C GLY A 12 -5.17 -22.89 -10.61
N LEU A 13 -6.43 -23.30 -10.45
CA LEU A 13 -7.48 -22.49 -9.80
C LEU A 13 -7.20 -22.24 -8.31
N LEU A 14 -6.70 -23.25 -7.58
CA LEU A 14 -6.35 -23.10 -6.16
C LEU A 14 -5.16 -22.16 -5.93
N VAL A 15 -4.15 -22.22 -6.81
CA VAL A 15 -3.00 -21.29 -6.76
C VAL A 15 -3.42 -19.86 -7.08
N LEU A 16 -4.32 -19.67 -8.07
CA LEU A 16 -4.92 -18.38 -8.38
C LEU A 16 -5.74 -17.83 -7.21
N MET A 17 -6.55 -18.66 -6.55
CA MET A 17 -7.34 -18.24 -5.37
C MET A 17 -6.47 -17.82 -4.19
N GLY A 18 -5.33 -18.50 -3.95
CA GLY A 18 -4.39 -18.13 -2.90
C GLY A 18 -3.73 -16.76 -3.10
N TYR A 19 -3.62 -16.29 -4.34
CA TYR A 19 -3.06 -14.97 -4.67
C TYR A 19 -4.02 -13.80 -4.41
N VAL A 20 -5.34 -14.04 -4.42
CA VAL A 20 -6.36 -12.98 -4.30
C VAL A 20 -6.94 -12.84 -2.89
N ALA A 21 -6.68 -13.80 -2.00
CA ALA A 21 -7.42 -13.94 -0.74
C ALA A 21 -6.84 -13.17 0.47
N PHE A 22 -5.72 -12.46 0.31
CA PHE A 22 -5.13 -11.70 1.43
C PHE A 22 -5.59 -10.23 1.40
N PRO A 23 -6.19 -9.71 2.49
CA PRO A 23 -6.49 -8.29 2.58
C PRO A 23 -5.18 -7.49 2.51
N LYS A 24 -5.16 -6.46 1.67
CA LYS A 24 -3.98 -5.59 1.55
C LYS A 24 -3.76 -4.81 2.85
N GLN A 25 -2.51 -4.67 3.22
CA GLN A 25 -2.08 -3.74 4.27
C GLN A 25 -2.00 -2.34 3.68
N ILE A 26 -2.51 -1.34 4.39
CA ILE A 26 -2.47 0.05 3.93
C ILE A 26 -1.26 0.74 4.55
N LEU A 27 -0.39 1.29 3.72
CA LEU A 27 0.70 2.19 4.10
C LEU A 27 0.25 3.64 3.89
N ARG A 28 -0.06 4.34 4.97
CA ARG A 28 -0.54 5.74 4.93
C ARG A 28 0.66 6.69 4.87
N VAL A 29 0.87 7.32 3.73
CA VAL A 29 1.99 8.24 3.50
C VAL A 29 1.45 9.65 3.38
N TYR A 30 1.87 10.51 4.30
CA TYR A 30 1.55 11.92 4.26
C TYR A 30 2.74 12.67 3.69
N ALA A 31 2.50 13.69 2.88
CA ALA A 31 3.57 14.60 2.51
C ALA A 31 3.02 16.02 2.26
N PRO A 32 3.80 17.08 2.52
CA PRO A 32 3.37 18.44 2.24
C PRO A 32 3.24 18.65 0.72
N PRO A 33 2.39 19.59 0.25
CA PRO A 33 2.08 19.74 -1.17
C PRO A 33 3.28 20.01 -2.07
N TRP A 34 4.34 20.62 -1.54
CA TRP A 34 5.56 20.91 -2.30
C TRP A 34 6.37 19.63 -2.62
N ILE A 35 6.30 18.58 -1.79
CA ILE A 35 6.94 17.29 -2.05
C ILE A 35 6.27 16.64 -3.27
N PHE A 36 4.94 16.62 -3.32
CA PHE A 36 4.18 16.09 -4.47
C PHE A 36 4.51 16.81 -5.79
N LYS A 37 4.87 18.10 -5.72
CA LYS A 37 5.30 18.86 -6.90
C LYS A 37 6.74 18.55 -7.31
N LYS A 38 7.60 18.21 -6.35
CA LYS A 38 9.04 18.05 -6.57
C LYS A 38 9.45 16.61 -6.87
N PHE A 39 8.71 15.64 -6.35
CA PHE A 39 9.04 14.22 -6.41
C PHE A 39 7.89 13.40 -7.01
N PRO A 40 8.19 12.35 -7.77
CA PRO A 40 7.18 11.52 -8.43
C PRO A 40 6.59 10.48 -7.45
N LEU A 41 5.91 10.93 -6.40
CA LEU A 41 5.41 10.05 -5.33
C LEU A 41 4.47 8.95 -5.85
N GLU A 42 3.61 9.25 -6.82
CA GLU A 42 2.67 8.28 -7.41
C GLU A 42 3.41 7.16 -8.16
N GLU A 43 4.45 7.50 -8.93
CA GLU A 43 5.27 6.50 -9.63
C GLU A 43 6.04 5.62 -8.63
N VAL A 44 6.62 6.23 -7.60
CA VAL A 44 7.36 5.50 -6.56
C VAL A 44 6.42 4.58 -5.77
N ALA A 45 5.22 5.05 -5.43
CA ALA A 45 4.18 4.23 -4.80
C ALA A 45 3.80 3.04 -5.69
N ALA A 46 3.50 3.27 -6.96
CA ALA A 46 3.17 2.19 -7.90
C ALA A 46 4.31 1.16 -8.05
N ARG A 47 5.58 1.63 -8.09
CA ARG A 47 6.75 0.74 -8.11
C ARG A 47 6.93 -0.06 -6.82
N PHE A 48 6.55 0.52 -5.68
CA PHE A 48 6.58 -0.16 -4.39
C PHE A 48 5.48 -1.24 -4.34
N GLU A 49 4.23 -0.91 -4.68
CA GLU A 49 3.11 -1.85 -4.75
C GLU A 49 3.37 -3.01 -5.71
N ALA A 50 4.03 -2.75 -6.85
CA ALA A 50 4.41 -3.81 -7.79
C ALA A 50 5.39 -4.85 -7.19
N LYS A 51 6.19 -4.44 -6.20
CA LYS A 51 7.12 -5.32 -5.48
C LYS A 51 6.52 -5.90 -4.18
N HIS A 52 5.45 -5.28 -3.69
CA HIS A 52 4.78 -5.60 -2.44
C HIS A 52 3.26 -5.70 -2.71
N PRO A 53 2.80 -6.77 -3.40
CA PRO A 53 1.41 -6.91 -3.82
C PRO A 53 0.41 -6.98 -2.65
N GLU A 54 0.90 -7.30 -1.46
CA GLU A 54 0.18 -7.29 -0.19
C GLU A 54 0.01 -5.89 0.42
N VAL A 55 0.60 -4.84 -0.18
CA VAL A 55 0.53 -3.46 0.30
C VAL A 55 -0.21 -2.56 -0.69
N GLU A 56 -1.00 -1.64 -0.16
CA GLU A 56 -1.58 -0.48 -0.85
C GLU A 56 -1.03 0.80 -0.23
N VAL A 57 -0.56 1.73 -1.04
CA VAL A 57 0.02 3.00 -0.58
C VAL A 57 -1.01 4.11 -0.71
N GLU A 58 -1.45 4.64 0.42
CA GLU A 58 -2.37 5.78 0.46
C GLU A 58 -1.58 7.09 0.57
N LEU A 59 -1.53 7.85 -0.52
CA LEU A 59 -0.85 9.15 -0.57
C LEU A 59 -1.81 10.28 -0.16
N THR A 60 -1.56 10.89 0.99
CA THR A 60 -2.31 12.06 1.47
C THR A 60 -1.47 13.34 1.41
N ARG A 61 -2.05 14.40 0.83
CA ARG A 61 -1.47 15.74 0.88
C ARG A 61 -1.74 16.33 2.25
N ALA A 62 -0.70 16.43 3.08
CA ALA A 62 -0.82 17.01 4.41
C ALA A 62 -1.20 18.50 4.30
N SER A 63 -2.16 18.95 5.12
CA SER A 63 -2.45 20.37 5.31
C SER A 63 -1.31 21.09 6.04
N GLU A 64 -0.61 20.34 6.90
CA GLU A 64 0.50 20.83 7.71
C GLU A 64 1.82 20.77 6.96
N TRP A 65 2.63 21.81 7.10
CA TRP A 65 3.87 22.00 6.34
C TRP A 65 5.11 21.34 6.98
N SER A 66 5.00 20.81 8.19
CA SER A 66 6.12 20.18 8.89
C SER A 66 5.65 19.10 9.85
N ALA A 67 6.38 17.98 9.94
CA ALA A 67 6.08 16.86 10.84
C ALA A 67 5.89 17.26 12.32
N PRO A 68 6.62 18.25 12.89
CA PRO A 68 6.43 18.65 14.29
C PRO A 68 5.03 19.15 14.65
N THR A 69 4.20 19.55 13.69
CA THR A 69 2.81 19.96 13.97
C THR A 69 1.95 18.80 14.50
N TYR A 70 2.38 17.55 14.28
CA TYR A 70 1.71 16.35 14.78
C TYR A 70 2.19 15.89 16.16
N ILE A 71 3.14 16.59 16.80
CA ILE A 71 3.70 16.21 18.12
C ILE A 71 2.62 16.00 19.19
N THR A 72 1.58 16.84 19.22
CA THR A 72 0.47 16.71 20.17
C THR A 72 -0.35 15.44 19.91
N ALA A 73 -0.63 15.14 18.65
CA ALA A 73 -1.35 13.91 18.27
C ALA A 73 -0.52 12.68 18.64
N TRP A 74 0.78 12.68 18.31
CA TRP A 74 1.70 11.59 18.64
C TRP A 74 1.80 11.35 20.15
N LYS A 75 1.85 12.42 20.95
CA LYS A 75 1.86 12.33 22.41
C LYS A 75 0.58 11.66 22.95
N ASN A 76 -0.54 11.84 22.28
CA ASN A 76 -1.83 11.23 22.64
C ASN A 76 -1.99 9.81 22.07
N GLY A 77 -0.97 9.27 21.39
CA GLY A 77 -1.03 7.97 20.73
C GLY A 77 -1.76 7.98 19.39
N GLU A 78 -2.06 9.16 18.84
CA GLU A 78 -2.74 9.33 17.57
C GLU A 78 -1.73 9.65 16.46
N THR A 79 -1.59 8.76 15.49
CA THR A 79 -0.78 9.01 14.29
C THR A 79 -1.61 8.72 13.05
N PRO A 80 -1.99 9.74 12.27
CA PRO A 80 -2.86 9.55 11.09
C PRO A 80 -2.13 8.93 9.89
N PHE A 81 -0.81 8.76 9.98
CA PHE A 81 0.07 8.22 8.94
C PHE A 81 1.09 7.24 9.51
N ASP A 82 1.74 6.49 8.63
CA ASP A 82 2.84 5.58 8.93
C ASP A 82 4.19 6.17 8.47
N LEU A 83 4.16 7.07 7.47
CA LEU A 83 5.31 7.80 6.94
C LEU A 83 4.91 9.26 6.63
N TYR A 84 5.81 10.21 6.91
CA TYR A 84 5.67 11.64 6.60
C TYR A 84 6.88 12.16 5.79
#